data_AF-A0A1Y6DC88-F1
#
_entry.id   AF-A0A1Y6DC88-F1
#
_cell.length_a   1.000
_cell.length_b   1.000
_cell.length_c   1.000
_cell.angle_alpha   90.00
_cell.angle_beta   90.00
_cell.angle_gamma   90.00
#
_symmetry.space_group_name_H-M   'P 1'
#
loop_
_entity.id
_entity.type
_entity.pdbx_description
1 polymer ?
#
loop_
_entity_poly.entity_id
_entity_poly.type
_entity_poly.pdbx_seq_one_letter_code
_entity_poly.pdbx_strand_id
1 'polypeptide(L)' 'MAQEDIVLKLTPAEINLVLEGIGNLPFIKVYALVGKIQAQASAQIGQEPPAPAPGAGQDG' A
#
# COMPACT_ATOMS: atom_id res chain seq x y z
N MET A 1 11.19 18.91 -15.45
CA MET A 1 11.48 18.77 -14.00
C MET A 1 11.27 17.31 -13.66
N ALA A 2 12.22 16.65 -13.00
CA ALA A 2 12.02 15.26 -12.58
C ALA A 2 10.93 15.26 -11.49
N GLN A 3 9.88 14.45 -11.69
CA GLN A 3 8.86 14.26 -10.67
C GLN A 3 9.48 13.32 -9.63
N GLU A 4 9.81 13.83 -8.44
CA GLU A 4 10.32 12.99 -7.36
C GLU A 4 9.16 12.20 -6.75
N ASP A 5 9.31 10.87 -6.70
CA ASP A 5 8.37 9.99 -6.01
C ASP A 5 8.68 9.99 -4.50
N ILE A 6 7.64 9.99 -3.68
CA ILE A 6 7.75 9.87 -2.22
C ILE A 6 7.01 8.62 -1.74
N VAL A 7 7.57 7.96 -0.72
CA VAL A 7 6.94 6.81 -0.05
C VAL A 7 6.25 7.28 1.22
N LEU A 8 4.93 7.10 1.29
CA LEU A 8 4.13 7.39 2.48
C LEU A 8 3.85 6.10 3.24
N LYS A 9 4.16 6.09 4.54
CA LYS A 9 3.76 5.01 5.45
C LYS A 9 2.49 5.45 6.17
N LEU A 10 1.37 4.84 5.81
CA LEU A 10 0.05 5.13 6.36
C LEU A 10 -0.57 3.85 6.88
N THR A 11 -1.32 3.95 7.97
CA THR A 11 -2.21 2.90 8.43
C THR A 11 -3.41 2.75 7.49
N PRO A 12 -4.13 1.61 7.54
CA PRO A 12 -5.37 1.44 6.80
C PRO A 12 -6.41 2.54 7.08
N ALA A 13 -6.49 3.04 8.31
CA ALA A 13 -7.43 4.10 8.67
C ALA A 13 -7.05 5.44 8.00
N GLU A 14 -5.75 5.79 8.01
CA GLU A 14 -5.26 7.03 7.40
C GLU A 14 -5.40 7.02 5.88
N ILE A 15 -5.13 5.90 5.20
CA ILE A 15 -5.31 5.83 3.76
C ILE A 15 -6.78 5.88 3.34
N ASN A 16 -7.69 5.31 4.14
CA ASN A 16 -9.13 5.45 3.89
C ASN A 16 -9.58 6.92 3.98
N LEU A 17 -9.12 7.67 4.99
CA LEU A 17 -9.41 9.11 5.10
C LEU A 17 -8.91 9.90 3.88
N VAL A 18 -7.71 9.58 3.38
CA VAL A 18 -7.17 10.20 2.16
C VAL A 18 -8.04 9.86 0.95
N LEU A 19 -8.46 8.59 0.79
CA LEU A 19 -9.33 8.15 -0.29
C LEU A 19 -10.71 8.80 -0.24
N GLU A 20 -11.29 9.00 0.94
CA GLU A 20 -12.54 9.76 1.14
C GLU A 20 -12.38 11.21 0.67
N GLY A 21 -11.28 11.88 1.04
CA GLY A 21 -10.98 13.23 0.56
C GLY A 21 -10.84 13.30 -0.96
N ILE A 22 -10.15 12.33 -1.56
CA ILE A 22 -9.99 12.21 -3.02
C ILE A 22 -11.35 11.98 -3.71
N GLY A 23 -12.24 11.20 -3.11
CA GLY A 23 -13.57 10.91 -3.64
C GLY A 23 -14.48 12.14 -3.79
N ASN A 24 -14.17 13.25 -3.10
CA ASN A 24 -14.88 14.53 -3.22
C ASN A 24 -14.41 15.38 -4.42
N LEU A 25 -13.39 14.95 -5.16
CA LEU A 25 -12.88 15.65 -6.35
C LEU A 25 -13.52 15.09 -7.64
N PRO A 26 -13.52 15.85 -8.75
CA PRO A 26 -14.00 15.35 -10.03
C PRO A 26 -13.27 14.07 -10.47
N PHE A 27 -14.02 13.03 -10.82
CA PHE A 27 -13.49 11.69 -11.17
C PHE A 27 -12.32 11.72 -12.17
N ILE A 28 -12.41 12.57 -13.21
CA ILE A 28 -11.38 12.71 -14.26
C ILE A 28 -10.00 13.09 -13.70
N LYS A 29 -9.95 13.75 -12.53
CA LYS A 29 -8.69 14.15 -11.88
C LYS A 29 -8.11 13.04 -11.01
N VAL A 30 -8.93 12.09 -10.55
CA VAL A 30 -8.55 11.15 -9.49
C VAL A 30 -8.46 9.70 -9.94
N TYR A 31 -9.06 9.31 -11.07
CA TYR A 31 -9.08 7.91 -11.50
C TYR A 31 -7.68 7.27 -11.56
N ALA A 32 -6.70 8.00 -12.13
CA ALA A 32 -5.32 7.54 -12.25
C ALA A 32 -4.62 7.46 -10.89
N LEU A 33 -4.93 8.40 -9.97
CA LEU A 33 -4.36 8.43 -8.63
C LEU A 33 -4.90 7.27 -7.78
N VAL A 34 -6.21 7.03 -7.82
CA VAL A 34 -6.85 5.92 -7.11
C VAL A 34 -6.30 4.57 -7.61
N GLY A 35 -6.15 4.40 -8.93
CA GLY A 35 -5.53 3.21 -9.50
C GLY A 35 -4.09 2.98 -9.00
N LYS A 36 -3.27 4.04 -8.92
CA LYS A 36 -1.91 3.96 -8.37
C LYS A 36 -1.89 3.59 -6.88
N ILE A 37 -2.84 4.08 -6.09
CA ILE A 37 -2.94 3.75 -4.65
C ILE A 37 -3.34 2.28 -4.49
N GLN A 38 -4.33 1.81 -5.24
CA GLN A 38 -4.77 0.42 -5.20
C GLN A 38 -3.63 -0.56 -5.56
N ALA A 39 -2.87 -0.26 -6.62
CA ALA A 39 -1.72 -1.09 -7.00
C ALA A 39 -0.67 -1.21 -5.89
N GLN A 40 -0.38 -0.11 -5.19
CA GLN A 40 0.56 -0.10 -4.06
C GLN A 40 0.02 -0.86 -2.85
N ALA A 41 -1.27 -0.73 -2.55
CA ALA A 41 -1.90 -1.45 -1.44
C ALA A 41 -1.93 -2.97 -1.68
N SER A 42 -2.28 -3.41 -2.89
CA SER A 42 -2.30 -4.83 -3.25
C SER A 42 -0.91 -5.48 -3.14
N ALA A 43 0.16 -4.75 -3.48
CA ALA A 43 1.53 -5.23 -3.32
C ALA A 43 1.94 -5.42 -1.84
N GLN A 44 1.30 -4.70 -0.92
CA GLN A 44 1.60 -4.77 0.52
C GLN A 44 0.76 -5.81 1.26
N ILE A 45 -0.50 -6.03 0.86
CA ILE A 45 -1.43 -6.95 1.53
C ILE A 45 -1.15 -8.43 1.14
N GLY A 46 -0.44 -8.67 0.03
CA GLY A 46 -0.10 -10.02 -0.45
C GLY A 46 1.26 -10.57 -0.01
N GLN A 47 2.03 -9.84 0.82
CA GLN A 47 3.27 -10.38 1.39
C GLN A 47 2.94 -11.17 2.65
N GLU A 48 2.62 -12.45 2.48
CA GLU A 48 2.69 -13.41 3.57
C GLU A 48 4.11 -13.34 4.16
N PRO A 49 4.29 -13.12 5.48
CA PRO A 49 5.61 -13.14 6.08
C PRO A 49 6.29 -14.46 5.70
N PRO A 50 7.59 -14.44 5.34
CA PRO A 50 8.28 -15.66 4.95
C PRO A 50 8.09 -16.69 6.06
N ALA A 51 7.51 -17.84 5.70
CA ALA A 51 7.26 -18.92 6.64
C ALA A 51 8.55 -19.21 7.42
N PRO A 52 8.48 -19.42 8.75
CA PRO A 52 9.67 -19.74 9.53
C PRO A 52 10.34 -20.96 8.91
N ALA A 53 11.63 -20.83 8.59
CA ALA A 53 12.40 -21.89 7.97
C ALA A 53 12.27 -23.19 8.78
N PRO A 54 11.91 -24.33 8.16
CA PRO A 54 11.87 -25.60 8.88
C PRO A 54 13.31 -26.00 9.21
N GLY A 55 13.72 -25.86 10.48
CA GLY A 55 15.02 -26.36 10.93
C GLY A 55 15.62 -25.81 12.23
N ALA A 56 15.08 -24.75 12.84
CA ALA A 56 15.73 -24.12 14.02
C ALA A 56 15.35 -24.75 15.38
N GLY A 57 15.22 -26.07 15.48
CA GLY A 57 14.72 -26.71 16.71
C GLY A 57 15.11 -28.17 16.93
N GLN A 58 16.26 -28.62 16.45
CA GLN A 58 16.73 -29.96 16.80
C GLN A 58 18.25 -29.95 17.04
N ASP A 59 18.63 -29.57 18.26
CA ASP A 59 19.83 -30.06 18.92
C ASP A 59 19.49 -30.17 20.41
N GLY A 60 19.58 -31.40 20.92
CA GLY A 60 19.31 -31.76 22.31
C GLY A 60 20.58 -32.24 22.98
#